data_AF-A0A2C9LNH5-F1
#
_entry.id   AF-A0A2C9LNH5-F1
#
_cell.length_a   1.000
_cell.length_b   1.000
_cell.length_c   1.000
_cell.angle_alpha   90.00
_cell.angle_beta   90.00
_cell.angle_gamma   90.00
#
_symmetry.space_group_name_H-M   'P 1'
#
loop_
_entity.id
_entity.type
_entity.pdbx_description
1 polymer ?
#
loop_
_entity_poly.entity_id
_entity_poly.type
_entity_poly.pdbx_seq_one_letter_code
_entity_poly.pdbx_strand_id
1 'polypeptide(L)'
;ELFNTYIVNTKPIDTKPIDTKTIDTKPIDTKPIDTKLIDTKSTGTKLIDTKSTGTKLIDTKSTGTKLIDTKSTGTKLIDTKPIDTKLIDTKSTGTKLIDTKSTGTKLIDTKSTGTKPIDTKPIDTKLIDTKSTGTKLIDTKST
;
A
#
# COMPACT_ATOMS: atom_id res chain seq x y z
N GLU A 1 6.27 -31.18 -9.94
CA GLU A 1 7.14 -30.18 -9.28
C GLU A 1 6.61 -29.90 -7.88
N LEU A 2 7.43 -30.07 -6.85
CA LEU A 2 7.11 -29.65 -5.48
C LEU A 2 7.39 -28.14 -5.37
N PHE A 3 6.34 -27.32 -5.37
CA PHE A 3 6.47 -25.88 -5.16
C PHE A 3 6.86 -25.59 -3.71
N ASN A 4 8.16 -25.34 -3.47
CA ASN A 4 8.62 -24.76 -2.21
C ASN A 4 8.07 -23.33 -2.07
N THR A 5 7.15 -23.13 -1.13
CA THR A 5 6.54 -21.84 -0.84
C THR A 5 7.44 -21.05 0.10
N TYR A 6 8.26 -20.14 -0.42
CA TYR A 6 9.04 -19.19 0.38
C TYR A 6 8.23 -17.89 0.56
N ILE A 7 7.92 -17.54 1.82
CA ILE A 7 7.28 -16.27 2.22
C ILE A 7 8.38 -15.22 2.42
N VAL A 8 8.21 -14.02 1.88
CA VAL A 8 9.09 -12.89 2.19
C VAL A 8 8.56 -12.18 3.42
N ASN A 9 9.24 -12.33 4.57
CA ASN A 9 8.91 -11.65 5.82
C ASN A 9 10.06 -10.74 6.25
N THR A 10 9.81 -9.43 6.33
CA THR A 10 10.81 -8.46 6.79
C THR A 10 10.33 -7.71 8.03
N LYS A 11 11.10 -7.80 9.13
CA LYS A 11 10.84 -7.10 10.41
C LYS A 11 12.05 -6.35 10.95
N PRO A 12 12.66 -5.43 10.19
CA PRO A 12 13.81 -4.69 10.67
C PRO A 12 13.43 -3.59 11.67
N ILE A 13 14.23 -3.48 12.72
CA ILE A 13 14.10 -2.48 13.79
C ILE A 13 14.98 -1.24 13.52
N ASP A 14 16.02 -1.37 12.68
CA ASP A 14 16.94 -0.28 12.34
C ASP A 14 16.53 0.58 11.11
N THR A 15 17.19 1.74 10.98
CA THR A 15 16.99 2.81 9.98
C THR A 15 17.23 2.45 8.50
N LYS A 16 17.65 1.22 8.19
CA LYS A 16 18.00 0.82 6.82
C LYS A 16 16.78 0.71 5.91
N PRO A 17 16.84 1.07 4.62
CA PRO A 17 15.72 0.87 3.69
C PRO A 17 15.38 -0.62 3.49
N ILE A 18 14.11 -0.92 3.18
CA ILE A 18 13.69 -2.24 2.65
C ILE A 18 13.39 -2.07 1.16
N ASP A 19 14.04 -2.87 0.33
CA ASP A 19 13.69 -3.06 -1.08
C ASP A 19 13.34 -4.54 -1.29
N THR A 20 12.13 -4.81 -1.78
CA THR A 20 11.64 -6.16 -2.02
C THR A 20 11.24 -6.30 -3.49
N LYS A 21 11.87 -7.24 -4.21
CA LYS A 21 11.52 -7.58 -5.59
C LYS A 21 11.17 -9.05 -5.74
N THR A 22 10.01 -9.38 -6.29
CA THR A 22 9.56 -10.77 -6.45
C THR A 22 8.86 -11.03 -7.78
N ILE A 23 9.03 -12.24 -8.32
CA ILE A 23 8.32 -12.77 -9.48
C ILE A 23 7.64 -14.09 -9.01
N ASP A 24 6.37 -14.31 -9.38
CA ASP A 24 5.46 -15.43 -9.00
C ASP A 24 4.64 -15.32 -7.70
N THR A 25 3.64 -16.20 -7.55
CA THR A 25 2.53 -16.18 -6.57
C THR A 25 2.93 -16.35 -5.09
N LYS A 26 3.70 -15.43 -4.51
CA LYS A 26 4.17 -15.49 -3.11
C LYS A 26 3.62 -14.33 -2.25
N PRO A 27 3.30 -14.56 -0.96
CA PRO A 27 2.92 -13.48 -0.03
C PRO A 27 4.12 -12.61 0.37
N ILE A 28 3.88 -11.32 0.54
CA ILE A 28 4.86 -10.34 1.06
C ILE A 28 4.31 -9.73 2.36
N ASP A 29 5.08 -9.83 3.45
CA ASP A 29 4.76 -9.24 4.77
C ASP A 29 5.92 -8.36 5.25
N THR A 30 5.65 -7.08 5.47
CA THR A 30 6.66 -6.08 5.86
C THR A 30 6.22 -5.30 7.08
N LYS A 31 6.99 -5.37 8.18
CA LYS A 31 6.66 -4.75 9.49
C LYS A 31 7.81 -3.95 10.13
N PRO A 32 8.24 -2.80 9.56
CA PRO A 32 9.32 -2.02 10.14
C PRO A 32 8.89 -0.97 11.18
N ILE A 33 9.79 -0.68 12.11
CA ILE A 33 9.68 0.36 13.15
C ILE A 33 10.66 1.51 12.79
N ASP A 34 10.37 2.76 13.17
CA ASP A 34 11.21 3.99 12.99
C ASP A 34 11.48 4.53 11.57
N THR A 35 12.47 5.40 11.36
CA THR A 35 12.65 6.13 10.08
C THR A 35 13.03 5.18 8.95
N LYS A 36 12.19 5.03 7.91
CA LYS A 36 12.43 4.01 6.86
C LYS A 36 11.70 4.26 5.54
N LEU A 37 12.38 3.91 4.45
CA LEU A 37 11.80 3.76 3.12
C LEU A 37 11.48 2.27 2.87
N ILE A 38 10.29 1.99 2.35
CA ILE A 38 9.83 0.66 1.94
C ILE A 38 9.48 0.74 0.45
N ASP A 39 10.24 0.04 -0.39
CA ASP A 39 9.97 -0.11 -1.82
C ASP A 39 9.64 -1.58 -2.10
N THR A 40 8.47 -1.84 -2.64
CA THR A 40 8.03 -3.19 -3.02
C THR A 40 7.67 -3.22 -4.50
N LYS A 41 8.34 -4.08 -5.27
CA LYS A 41 8.05 -4.35 -6.69
C LYS A 41 7.71 -5.82 -6.88
N SER A 42 6.55 -6.15 -7.43
CA SER A 42 6.17 -7.54 -7.65
C SER A 42 5.44 -7.81 -8.96
N THR A 43 5.65 -9.02 -9.51
CA THR A 43 4.91 -9.54 -10.68
C THR A 43 4.24 -10.86 -10.33
N GLY A 44 2.91 -10.88 -10.37
CA GLY A 44 1.97 -11.97 -10.04
C GLY A 44 1.83 -12.23 -8.53
N THR A 45 0.74 -11.89 -7.84
CA THR A 45 0.60 -12.22 -6.39
C THR A 45 -0.84 -12.31 -5.84
N LYS A 46 -1.03 -12.76 -4.58
CA LYS A 46 -2.34 -12.92 -3.90
C LYS A 46 -2.53 -12.08 -2.62
N LEU A 47 -1.46 -11.65 -1.92
CA LEU A 47 -1.55 -10.72 -0.77
C LEU A 47 -0.22 -9.97 -0.51
N ILE A 48 -0.30 -8.63 -0.36
CA ILE A 48 0.78 -7.75 0.12
C ILE A 48 0.28 -7.08 1.41
N ASP A 49 0.95 -7.31 2.55
CA ASP A 49 0.65 -6.70 3.85
C ASP A 49 1.84 -5.85 4.31
N THR A 50 1.61 -4.54 4.47
CA THR A 50 2.62 -3.61 5.00
C THR A 50 2.09 -2.92 6.25
N LYS A 51 2.77 -3.11 7.38
CA LYS A 51 2.48 -2.41 8.65
C LYS A 51 3.66 -1.56 9.08
N SER A 52 3.47 -0.28 9.38
CA SER A 52 4.61 0.56 9.77
C SER A 52 4.31 1.72 10.73
N THR A 53 5.27 2.05 11.59
CA THR A 53 5.16 3.09 12.64
C THR A 53 6.30 4.10 12.53
N GLY A 54 6.05 5.40 12.74
CA GLY A 54 7.07 6.47 12.64
C GLY A 54 7.12 7.20 11.30
N THR A 55 8.17 7.99 11.05
CA THR A 55 8.33 8.79 9.81
C THR A 55 8.77 7.93 8.63
N LYS A 56 7.89 7.70 7.64
CA LYS A 56 8.17 6.71 6.56
C LYS A 56 7.55 7.03 5.20
N LEU A 57 8.20 6.51 4.16
CA LEU A 57 7.69 6.43 2.78
C LEU A 57 7.43 4.97 2.41
N ILE A 58 6.24 4.68 1.88
CA ILE A 58 5.83 3.36 1.38
C ILE A 58 5.51 3.51 -0.11
N ASP A 59 6.30 2.86 -0.97
CA ASP A 59 6.09 2.78 -2.42
C ASP A 59 5.83 1.32 -2.79
N THR A 60 4.66 1.05 -3.37
CA THR A 60 4.27 -0.30 -3.81
C THR A 60 3.90 -0.27 -5.29
N LYS A 61 4.63 -1.03 -6.11
CA LYS A 61 4.35 -1.27 -7.52
C LYS A 61 4.11 -2.76 -7.75
N SER A 62 3.00 -3.12 -8.38
CA SER A 62 2.69 -4.54 -8.60
C SER A 62 1.91 -4.79 -9.87
N THR A 63 2.19 -5.88 -10.57
CA THR A 63 1.44 -6.35 -11.75
C THR A 63 0.81 -7.72 -11.50
N GLY A 64 -0.51 -7.87 -11.64
CA GLY A 64 -1.30 -9.07 -11.28
C GLY A 64 -1.50 -9.22 -9.76
N THR A 65 -2.72 -9.24 -9.18
CA THR A 65 -2.87 -9.36 -7.69
C THR A 65 -4.21 -9.94 -7.15
N LYS A 66 -4.39 -9.99 -5.79
CA LYS A 66 -5.71 -10.20 -5.13
C LYS A 66 -6.01 -9.40 -3.83
N LEU A 67 -5.04 -8.88 -3.06
CA LEU A 67 -5.27 -7.92 -1.96
C LEU A 67 -4.00 -7.13 -1.60
N ILE A 68 -4.12 -5.82 -1.41
CA ILE A 68 -3.07 -4.95 -0.84
C ILE A 68 -3.63 -4.33 0.45
N ASP A 69 -2.99 -4.59 1.59
CA ASP A 69 -3.33 -4.01 2.90
C ASP A 69 -2.14 -3.18 3.41
N THR A 70 -2.37 -1.88 3.59
CA THR A 70 -1.37 -0.98 4.15
C THR A 70 -1.90 -0.34 5.42
N LYS A 71 -1.24 -0.60 6.55
CA LYS A 71 -1.52 0.04 7.84
C LYS A 71 -0.35 0.87 8.30
N SER A 72 -0.62 2.10 8.72
CA SER A 72 0.47 2.97 9.13
C SER A 72 0.10 4.01 10.19
N THR A 73 1.07 4.42 11.02
CA THR A 73 0.91 5.42 12.11
C THR A 73 2.11 6.40 12.17
N GLY A 74 1.86 7.72 12.27
CA GLY A 74 2.90 8.78 12.27
C GLY A 74 2.91 9.67 11.02
N THR A 75 4.02 10.35 10.72
CA THR A 75 4.18 11.22 9.53
C THR A 75 4.56 10.39 8.29
N LYS A 76 3.69 10.28 7.27
CA LYS A 76 3.93 9.32 6.17
C LYS A 76 3.41 9.72 4.79
N LEU A 77 4.09 9.20 3.78
CA LEU A 77 3.65 9.16 2.38
C LEU A 77 3.40 7.70 1.97
N ILE A 78 2.23 7.43 1.40
CA ILE A 78 1.85 6.12 0.83
C ILE A 78 1.56 6.32 -0.65
N ASP A 79 2.35 5.69 -1.51
CA ASP A 79 2.20 5.68 -2.97
C ASP A 79 1.98 4.24 -3.44
N THR A 80 0.82 3.98 -4.04
CA THR A 80 0.43 2.64 -4.50
C THR A 80 0.08 2.67 -5.98
N LYS A 81 0.82 1.87 -6.78
CA LYS A 81 0.67 1.77 -8.24
C LYS A 81 0.45 0.33 -8.73
N PRO A 82 -0.75 -0.25 -8.55
CA PRO A 82 -1.04 -1.61 -8.94
C PRO A 82 -1.69 -1.73 -10.34
N ILE A 83 -1.38 -2.83 -11.04
CA ILE A 83 -1.97 -3.25 -12.32
C ILE A 83 -2.70 -4.60 -12.13
N ASP A 84 -3.95 -4.73 -12.61
CA ASP A 84 -4.80 -5.95 -12.66
C ASP A 84 -5.48 -6.44 -11.33
N THR A 85 -5.99 -5.59 -10.45
CA THR A 85 -6.11 -5.94 -9.00
C THR A 85 -7.53 -6.03 -8.38
N LYS A 86 -7.73 -6.58 -7.16
CA LYS A 86 -9.09 -6.90 -6.59
C LYS A 86 -9.49 -6.29 -5.23
N LEU A 87 -8.59 -5.82 -4.36
CA LEU A 87 -8.93 -4.97 -3.21
C LEU A 87 -7.71 -4.20 -2.72
N ILE A 88 -7.88 -2.91 -2.44
CA ILE A 88 -6.88 -2.05 -1.78
C ILE A 88 -7.52 -1.51 -0.49
N ASP A 89 -6.93 -1.83 0.66
CA ASP A 89 -7.30 -1.28 1.97
C ASP A 89 -6.12 -0.49 2.55
N THR A 90 -6.31 0.82 2.72
CA THR A 90 -5.31 1.70 3.32
C THR A 90 -5.86 2.32 4.60
N LYS A 91 -5.20 2.05 5.74
CA LYS A 91 -5.52 2.66 7.03
C LYS A 91 -4.35 3.47 7.56
N SER A 92 -4.62 4.74 7.91
CA SER A 92 -3.53 5.65 8.28
C SER A 92 -3.88 6.67 9.38
N THR A 93 -3.06 6.79 10.42
CA THR A 93 -3.24 7.80 11.50
C THR A 93 -2.04 8.78 11.59
N GLY A 94 -2.28 10.09 11.76
CA GLY A 94 -1.24 11.15 11.79
C GLY A 94 -1.21 12.05 10.53
N THR A 95 -0.16 12.87 10.34
CA THR A 95 0.02 13.78 9.18
C THR A 95 0.43 13.00 7.94
N LYS A 96 -0.41 12.95 6.88
CA LYS A 96 -0.20 11.99 5.77
C LYS A 96 -0.65 12.43 4.40
N LEU A 97 0.06 11.94 3.39
CA LEU A 97 -0.36 11.95 1.98
C LEU A 97 -0.58 10.52 1.50
N ILE A 98 -1.73 10.26 0.88
CA ILE A 98 -2.05 8.97 0.24
C ILE A 98 -2.31 9.25 -1.24
N ASP A 99 -1.49 8.64 -2.12
CA ASP A 99 -1.65 8.67 -3.58
C ASP A 99 -1.84 7.24 -4.08
N THR A 100 -2.98 6.97 -4.71
CA THR A 100 -3.28 5.67 -5.30
C THR A 100 -3.59 5.84 -6.78
N LYS A 101 -2.73 5.31 -7.65
CA LYS A 101 -2.94 5.30 -9.11
C LYS A 101 -3.02 3.86 -9.58
N SER A 102 -4.13 3.42 -10.15
CA SER A 102 -4.32 2.00 -10.47
C SER A 102 -4.94 1.75 -11.84
N THR A 103 -4.55 0.63 -12.44
CA THR A 103 -5.06 0.15 -13.74
C THR A 103 -5.59 -1.27 -13.53
N GLY A 104 -6.85 -1.56 -13.84
CA GLY A 104 -7.51 -2.80 -13.42
C GLY A 104 -7.73 -2.92 -11.90
N THR A 105 -8.95 -3.16 -11.42
CA THR A 105 -9.30 -2.98 -9.99
C THR A 105 -10.64 -3.60 -9.58
N LYS A 106 -10.96 -3.64 -8.26
CA LYS A 106 -12.36 -3.92 -7.81
C LYS A 106 -12.91 -3.23 -6.55
N LEU A 107 -12.12 -2.80 -5.56
CA LEU A 107 -12.59 -1.95 -4.45
C LEU A 107 -11.40 -1.20 -3.84
N ILE A 108 -11.55 0.09 -3.58
CA ILE A 108 -10.57 0.90 -2.84
C ILE A 108 -11.24 1.42 -1.57
N ASP A 109 -10.74 1.02 -0.40
CA ASP A 109 -11.15 1.55 0.91
C ASP A 109 -9.96 2.28 1.53
N THR A 110 -10.11 3.58 1.72
CA THR A 110 -9.12 4.40 2.39
C THR A 110 -9.73 5.02 3.64
N LYS A 111 -9.16 4.69 4.79
CA LYS A 111 -9.52 5.29 6.09
C LYS A 111 -8.34 6.03 6.67
N SER A 112 -8.58 7.26 7.10
CA SER A 112 -7.50 8.03 7.71
C SER A 112 -7.94 9.02 8.79
N THR A 113 -7.08 9.26 9.78
CA THR A 113 -7.32 10.23 10.86
C THR A 113 -6.14 11.21 11.01
N GLY A 114 -6.40 12.53 11.02
CA GLY A 114 -5.40 13.61 11.08
C GLY A 114 -5.45 14.58 9.86
N THR A 115 -4.42 15.42 9.69
CA THR A 115 -4.28 16.42 8.61
C THR A 115 -3.82 15.78 7.29
N LYS A 116 -4.64 15.72 6.23
CA LYS A 116 -4.33 14.87 5.05
C LYS A 116 -4.92 15.28 3.69
N PRO A 117 -4.09 15.31 2.63
CA PRO A 117 -4.53 15.07 1.26
C PRO A 117 -4.63 13.56 0.93
N ILE A 118 -5.72 13.17 0.26
CA ILE A 118 -5.92 11.83 -0.34
C ILE A 118 -6.23 12.04 -1.83
N ASP A 119 -5.43 11.45 -2.71
CA ASP A 119 -5.59 11.47 -4.17
C ASP A 119 -5.76 10.02 -4.65
N THR A 120 -6.88 9.74 -5.32
CA THR A 120 -7.19 8.41 -5.88
C THR A 120 -7.56 8.53 -7.36
N LYS A 121 -6.74 7.93 -8.23
CA LYS A 121 -6.84 8.01 -9.70
C LYS A 121 -6.84 6.62 -10.37
N PRO A 122 -7.98 5.93 -10.37
CA PRO A 122 -8.12 4.65 -11.06
C PRO A 122 -8.58 4.81 -12.52
N ILE A 123 -8.15 3.88 -13.36
CA ILE A 123 -8.47 3.82 -14.81
C ILE A 123 -9.58 2.80 -15.12
N ASP A 124 -9.95 1.90 -14.18
CA ASP A 124 -10.90 0.80 -14.45
C ASP A 124 -11.79 0.35 -13.24
N THR A 125 -11.85 1.09 -12.12
CA THR A 125 -12.44 0.66 -10.81
C THR A 125 -13.97 0.54 -10.70
N LYS A 126 -14.46 -0.24 -9.70
CA LYS A 126 -15.91 -0.43 -9.43
C LYS A 126 -16.51 0.15 -8.14
N LEU A 127 -15.74 0.54 -7.12
CA LEU A 127 -16.24 1.21 -5.90
C LEU A 127 -15.08 1.82 -5.11
N ILE A 128 -15.25 3.06 -4.64
CA ILE A 128 -14.26 3.79 -3.85
C ILE A 128 -14.96 4.32 -2.59
N ASP A 129 -14.49 3.91 -1.42
CA ASP A 129 -14.86 4.49 -0.12
C ASP A 129 -13.65 5.21 0.45
N THR A 130 -13.79 6.49 0.73
CA THR A 130 -12.73 7.27 1.40
C THR A 130 -13.31 8.01 2.59
N LYS A 131 -12.91 7.56 3.78
CA LYS A 131 -13.25 8.18 5.05
C LYS A 131 -12.04 8.86 5.65
N SER A 132 -12.21 10.11 6.03
CA SER A 132 -11.17 10.84 6.75
C SER A 132 -11.77 11.73 7.81
N THR A 133 -11.13 11.76 8.98
CA THR A 133 -11.43 12.65 10.10
C THR A 133 -10.26 13.59 10.35
N GLY A 134 -10.53 14.89 10.54
CA GLY A 134 -9.52 15.96 10.63
C GLY A 134 -9.54 16.92 9.43
N THR A 135 -8.50 17.74 9.29
CA THR A 135 -8.35 18.70 8.18
C THR A 135 -8.07 17.97 6.86
N LYS A 136 -8.87 18.22 5.83
CA LYS A 136 -9.03 17.28 4.69
C LYS A 136 -8.98 17.95 3.32
N LEU A 137 -8.29 17.31 2.39
CA LEU A 137 -8.50 17.44 0.95
C LEU A 137 -8.65 16.02 0.36
N ILE A 138 -9.79 15.71 -0.26
CA ILE A 138 -9.95 14.47 -1.04
C ILE A 138 -10.14 14.86 -2.49
N ASP A 139 -9.31 14.28 -3.35
CA ASP A 139 -9.52 14.25 -4.80
C ASP A 139 -9.67 12.79 -5.24
N THR A 140 -10.79 12.48 -5.88
CA THR A 140 -11.04 11.17 -6.48
C THR A 140 -11.44 11.40 -7.92
N LYS A 141 -10.54 11.01 -8.85
CA LYS A 141 -10.77 11.16 -10.28
C LYS A 141 -10.68 9.81 -10.96
N SER A 142 -11.83 9.27 -11.36
CA SER A 142 -11.90 8.09 -12.21
C SER A 142 -12.00 8.52 -13.66
N THR A 143 -11.24 7.84 -14.52
CA THR A 143 -11.41 7.82 -15.98
C THR A 143 -11.83 6.43 -16.40
#